data_AF-A0A7S0H448-F1
#
_entry.id   AF-A0A7S0H448-F1
#
_cell.length_a   1.000
_cell.length_b   1.000
_cell.length_c   1.000
_cell.angle_alpha   90.00
_cell.angle_beta   90.00
_cell.angle_gamma   90.00
#
_symmetry.space_group_name_H-M   'P 1'
#
loop_
_entity.id
_entity.type
_entity.pdbx_description
1 polymer ?
#
loop_
_entity_poly.entity_id
_entity_poly.type
_entity_poly.pdbx_seq_one_letter_code
_entity_poly.pdbx_strand_id
1 'polypeptide(L)'
;AMETDLAKQLRVLSGAAKFGVRRKDRASLLFTPEELDRLDKQTILEMARSGLISLGATDTSVATLRESPLFSAASLRSDRESITAKDDSKVNSMIKEALFVLSPYLLLPGARKALEHLIQRYKIHVYNGSEIIRAFLPFHQTPIFAKILSLIQWRDTDARLHFLHAAQKQGAPVARSTVVGACIKDPA
;
A
#
# COMPACT_ATOMS: atom_id res chain seq x y z
N ALA A 1 17.71 41.23 9.69
CA ALA A 1 16.53 41.42 8.80
C ALA A 1 15.34 40.73 9.44
N MET A 2 14.24 41.43 9.67
CA MET A 2 13.05 40.92 10.36
C MET A 2 12.26 40.04 9.38
N GLU A 3 12.10 38.76 9.70
CA GLU A 3 11.36 37.80 8.87
C GLU A 3 9.88 38.22 8.85
N THR A 4 9.33 38.53 7.66
CA THR A 4 7.96 39.04 7.52
C THR A 4 6.94 37.95 7.86
N ASP A 5 5.78 38.34 8.36
CA ASP A 5 4.71 37.39 8.72
C ASP A 5 4.25 36.55 7.51
N LEU A 6 4.31 37.14 6.31
CA LEU A 6 4.13 36.43 5.04
C LEU A 6 5.20 35.35 4.80
N ALA A 7 6.46 35.58 5.16
CA ALA A 7 7.51 34.57 5.05
C ALA A 7 7.29 33.40 6.02
N LYS A 8 6.75 33.67 7.22
CA LYS A 8 6.32 32.61 8.16
C LYS A 8 5.13 31.83 7.62
N GLN A 9 4.13 32.52 7.07
CA GLN A 9 2.96 31.88 6.45
C GLN A 9 3.35 31.05 5.22
N LEU A 10 4.23 31.55 4.35
CA LEU A 10 4.81 30.80 3.24
C LEU A 10 5.66 29.61 3.69
N ARG A 11 6.26 29.66 4.88
CA ARG A 11 7.04 28.54 5.43
C ARG A 11 6.14 27.44 5.99
N VAL A 12 5.04 27.81 6.64
CA VAL A 12 3.98 26.88 7.05
C VAL A 12 3.29 26.26 5.82
N LEU A 13 2.95 27.09 4.83
CA LEU A 13 2.37 26.64 3.58
C LEU A 13 3.37 25.88 2.70
N SER A 14 4.67 26.16 2.74
CA SER A 14 5.68 25.37 1.99
C SER A 14 5.99 24.03 2.66
N GLY A 15 5.77 23.92 3.98
CA GLY A 15 5.63 22.62 4.64
C GLY A 15 4.48 21.80 4.07
N ALA A 16 3.35 22.47 3.74
CA ALA A 16 2.22 21.87 3.04
C ALA A 16 2.44 21.75 1.51
N ALA A 17 3.25 22.61 0.89
CA ALA A 17 3.53 22.70 -0.54
C ALA A 17 4.85 22.02 -0.95
N LYS A 18 5.33 21.06 -0.14
CA LYS A 18 6.24 20.01 -0.60
C LYS A 18 5.58 19.04 -1.60
N PHE A 19 4.45 19.41 -2.19
CA PHE A 19 4.00 18.90 -3.48
C PHE A 19 4.87 19.49 -4.61
N GLY A 20 6.20 19.35 -4.48
CA GLY A 20 7.11 19.60 -5.57
C GLY A 20 6.68 18.70 -6.73
N VAL A 21 6.36 19.33 -7.85
CA VAL A 21 6.34 18.79 -9.22
C VAL A 21 6.27 17.25 -9.25
N ARG A 22 5.04 16.72 -9.26
CA ARG A 22 4.65 15.37 -9.71
C ARG A 22 5.82 14.39 -9.93
N ARG A 23 6.40 13.84 -8.87
CA ARG A 23 6.81 12.42 -8.92
C ARG A 23 5.52 11.61 -8.85
N LYS A 24 4.75 11.60 -9.93
CA LYS A 24 3.54 10.78 -10.07
C LYS A 24 3.90 9.36 -9.64
N ASP A 25 3.31 8.90 -8.55
CA ASP A 25 3.21 7.52 -8.04
C ASP A 25 4.04 6.46 -8.79
N ARG A 26 5.37 6.47 -8.59
CA ARG A 26 6.27 5.40 -9.07
C ARG A 26 6.35 4.21 -8.12
N ALA A 27 5.49 4.18 -7.10
CA ALA A 27 5.46 3.10 -6.13
C ALA A 27 4.95 1.85 -6.83
N SER A 28 5.81 0.86 -7.03
CA SER A 28 5.45 -0.45 -7.58
C SER A 28 6.12 -1.56 -6.80
N LEU A 29 5.37 -2.63 -6.58
CA LEU A 29 5.84 -3.87 -5.99
C LEU A 29 6.52 -4.74 -7.04
N LEU A 30 5.96 -4.79 -8.26
CA LEU A 30 6.35 -5.74 -9.30
C LEU A 30 7.26 -5.17 -10.38
N PHE A 31 7.18 -3.88 -10.67
CA PHE A 31 7.78 -3.29 -11.86
C PHE A 31 8.82 -2.23 -11.50
N THR A 32 9.81 -2.05 -12.38
CA THR A 32 10.61 -0.83 -12.35
C THR A 32 9.77 0.37 -12.82
N PRO A 33 10.19 1.62 -12.52
CA PRO A 33 9.49 2.78 -13.04
C PRO A 33 9.35 2.78 -14.58
N GLU A 34 10.37 2.32 -15.30
CA GLU A 34 10.40 2.27 -16.76
C GLU A 34 9.44 1.22 -17.32
N GLU A 35 9.30 0.08 -16.63
CA GLU A 35 8.32 -0.95 -16.98
C GLU A 35 6.90 -0.48 -16.68
N LEU A 36 6.68 0.14 -15.52
CA LEU A 36 5.38 0.64 -15.11
C LEU A 36 4.85 1.72 -16.06
N ASP A 37 5.73 2.62 -16.52
CA ASP A 37 5.38 3.69 -17.47
C ASP A 37 4.88 3.13 -18.83
N ARG A 38 5.18 1.86 -19.16
CA ARG A 38 4.71 1.18 -20.39
C ARG A 38 3.37 0.46 -20.20
N LEU A 39 2.91 0.28 -18.96
CA LEU A 39 1.69 -0.44 -18.64
C LEU A 39 0.55 0.53 -18.39
N ASP A 40 -0.62 0.24 -18.97
CA ASP A 40 -1.83 0.97 -18.64
C ASP A 40 -2.56 0.32 -17.45
N LYS A 41 -3.47 1.09 -16.83
CA LYS A 41 -4.22 0.62 -15.66
C LYS A 41 -5.10 -0.59 -15.97
N GLN A 42 -5.55 -0.73 -17.21
CA GLN A 42 -6.35 -1.86 -17.67
C GLN A 42 -5.51 -3.14 -17.67
N THR A 43 -4.29 -3.11 -18.20
CA THR A 43 -3.36 -4.26 -18.19
C THR A 43 -3.06 -4.70 -16.76
N ILE A 44 -2.80 -3.77 -15.85
CA ILE A 44 -2.52 -4.08 -14.44
C ILE A 44 -3.74 -4.74 -13.77
N LEU A 45 -4.96 -4.26 -14.06
CA LEU A 45 -6.19 -4.87 -13.58
C LEU A 45 -6.38 -6.30 -14.12
N GLU A 46 -6.12 -6.53 -15.41
CA GLU A 46 -6.23 -7.85 -16.03
C GLU A 46 -5.21 -8.84 -15.44
N MET A 47 -3.97 -8.38 -15.20
CA MET A 47 -2.96 -9.15 -14.50
C MET A 47 -3.41 -9.52 -13.07
N ALA A 48 -3.99 -8.58 -12.33
CA ALA A 48 -4.55 -8.83 -11.01
C ALA A 48 -5.67 -9.87 -11.05
N ARG A 49 -6.64 -9.73 -11.96
CA ARG A 49 -7.74 -10.69 -12.13
C ARG A 49 -7.24 -12.08 -12.50
N SER A 50 -6.29 -12.18 -13.43
CA SER A 50 -5.65 -13.45 -13.79
C SER A 50 -4.96 -14.10 -12.58
N GLY A 51 -4.25 -13.30 -11.77
CA GLY A 51 -3.66 -13.75 -10.52
C GLY A 51 -4.71 -14.31 -9.54
N LEU A 52 -5.81 -13.59 -9.34
CA LEU A 52 -6.91 -14.03 -8.48
C LEU A 52 -7.62 -15.28 -9.01
N ILE A 53 -7.73 -15.48 -10.33
CA ILE A 53 -8.27 -16.72 -10.93
C ILE A 53 -7.39 -17.91 -10.54
N SER A 54 -6.07 -17.78 -10.70
CA SER A 54 -5.15 -18.87 -10.36
C SER A 54 -5.19 -19.27 -8.88
N LEU A 55 -5.36 -18.30 -7.98
CA LEU A 55 -5.49 -18.53 -6.54
C LEU A 55 -6.88 -19.06 -6.15
N GLY A 56 -7.92 -18.49 -6.76
CA GLY A 56 -9.31 -18.85 -6.51
C GLY A 56 -9.70 -20.25 -6.97
N ALA A 57 -8.88 -20.88 -7.82
CA ALA A 57 -9.02 -22.29 -8.16
C ALA A 57 -8.82 -23.23 -6.95
N THR A 58 -8.10 -22.76 -5.91
CA THR A 58 -7.81 -23.52 -4.69
C THR A 58 -8.59 -23.01 -3.48
N ASP A 59 -8.83 -21.69 -3.38
CA ASP A 59 -9.51 -21.09 -2.23
C ASP A 59 -10.72 -20.23 -2.67
N THR A 60 -11.90 -20.62 -2.22
CA THR A 60 -13.16 -19.93 -2.54
C THR A 60 -13.19 -18.48 -2.04
N SER A 61 -12.53 -18.15 -0.94
CA SER A 61 -12.46 -16.78 -0.43
C SER A 61 -11.78 -15.84 -1.42
N VAL A 62 -10.75 -16.32 -2.12
CA VAL A 62 -10.06 -15.56 -3.17
C VAL A 62 -10.93 -15.45 -4.42
N ALA A 63 -11.70 -16.49 -4.74
CA ALA A 63 -12.68 -16.43 -5.83
C ALA A 63 -13.76 -15.36 -5.56
N THR A 64 -14.25 -15.25 -4.32
CA THR A 64 -15.18 -14.18 -3.92
C THR A 64 -14.54 -12.80 -3.98
N LEU A 65 -13.29 -12.66 -3.52
CA LEU A 65 -12.54 -11.40 -3.60
C LEU A 65 -12.43 -10.87 -5.03
N ARG A 66 -12.26 -11.77 -6.02
CA ARG A 66 -12.18 -11.39 -7.44
C ARG A 66 -13.43 -10.64 -7.94
N GLU A 67 -14.59 -10.93 -7.37
CA GLU A 67 -15.86 -10.26 -7.72
C GLU A 67 -16.07 -8.93 -6.99
N SER A 68 -15.15 -8.56 -6.08
CA SER A 68 -15.19 -7.27 -5.40
C SER A 68 -15.16 -6.09 -6.39
N PRO A 69 -15.85 -4.97 -6.10
CA PRO A 69 -15.74 -3.74 -6.88
C PRO A 69 -14.30 -3.28 -7.09
N LEU A 70 -13.37 -3.64 -6.18
CA LEU A 70 -11.94 -3.36 -6.27
C LEU A 70 -11.28 -3.89 -7.54
N PHE A 71 -11.76 -5.01 -8.06
CA PHE A 71 -11.20 -5.69 -9.24
C PHE A 71 -12.16 -5.69 -10.44
N SER A 72 -13.14 -4.78 -10.43
CA SER A 72 -14.06 -4.56 -11.55
C SER A 72 -13.49 -3.56 -12.57
N ALA A 73 -13.97 -3.58 -13.82
CA ALA A 73 -13.62 -2.54 -14.79
C ALA A 73 -14.09 -1.14 -14.35
N ALA A 74 -15.16 -1.06 -13.56
CA ALA A 74 -15.65 0.19 -12.99
C ALA A 74 -14.63 0.84 -12.02
N SER A 75 -13.77 0.04 -11.38
CA SER A 75 -12.70 0.55 -10.51
C SER A 75 -11.84 1.61 -11.20
N LEU A 76 -11.60 1.46 -12.51
CA LEU A 76 -10.73 2.33 -13.29
C LEU A 76 -11.27 3.75 -13.49
N ARG A 77 -12.56 3.98 -13.21
CA ARG A 77 -13.21 5.29 -13.43
C ARG A 77 -13.04 6.27 -12.25
N SER A 78 -12.89 5.76 -11.03
CA SER A 78 -12.92 6.59 -9.80
C SER A 78 -11.53 6.83 -9.20
N ASP A 79 -11.00 8.05 -9.31
CA ASP A 79 -9.72 8.37 -8.67
C ASP A 79 -9.86 8.52 -7.15
N ARG A 80 -8.98 7.86 -6.39
CA ARG A 80 -9.00 7.83 -4.93
C ARG A 80 -8.88 9.23 -4.32
N GLU A 81 -8.15 10.12 -4.98
CA GLU A 81 -8.00 11.52 -4.54
C GLU A 81 -9.24 12.38 -4.81
N SER A 82 -10.23 11.87 -5.55
CA SER A 82 -11.43 12.60 -5.98
C SER A 82 -12.73 12.02 -5.42
N ILE A 83 -12.68 11.07 -4.49
CA ILE A 83 -13.88 10.50 -3.86
C ILE A 83 -14.28 11.22 -2.57
N THR A 84 -15.54 11.08 -2.18
CA THR A 84 -16.06 11.62 -0.92
C THR A 84 -15.48 10.84 0.28
N ALA A 85 -15.43 11.46 1.46
CA ALA A 85 -14.98 10.78 2.69
C ALA A 85 -15.81 9.52 3.02
N LYS A 86 -17.11 9.51 2.68
CA LYS A 86 -17.98 8.34 2.86
C LYS A 86 -17.56 7.18 1.96
N ASP A 87 -17.24 7.47 0.70
CA ASP A 87 -16.80 6.43 -0.24
C ASP A 87 -15.36 5.99 0.06
N ASP A 88 -14.53 6.90 0.56
CA ASP A 88 -13.18 6.60 1.05
C ASP A 88 -13.20 5.51 2.13
N SER A 89 -14.08 5.66 3.12
CA SER A 89 -14.29 4.68 4.20
C SER A 89 -14.78 3.32 3.69
N LYS A 90 -15.69 3.28 2.72
CA LYS A 90 -16.14 2.02 2.09
C LYS A 90 -14.99 1.31 1.39
N VAL A 91 -14.19 2.06 0.63
CA VAL A 91 -13.03 1.52 -0.07
C VAL A 91 -11.98 1.03 0.92
N ASN A 92 -11.73 1.75 2.03
CA ASN A 92 -10.85 1.28 3.11
C ASN A 92 -11.30 -0.06 3.70
N SER A 93 -12.62 -0.21 3.90
CA SER A 93 -13.20 -1.45 4.42
C SER A 93 -12.99 -2.62 3.45
N MET A 94 -13.25 -2.40 2.16
CA MET A 94 -12.99 -3.41 1.12
C MET A 94 -11.50 -3.74 0.99
N ILE A 95 -10.60 -2.75 1.10
CA ILE A 95 -9.15 -2.96 1.06
C ILE A 95 -8.70 -3.80 2.26
N LYS A 96 -9.21 -3.53 3.46
CA LYS A 96 -8.89 -4.32 4.65
C LYS A 96 -9.29 -5.79 4.48
N GLU A 97 -10.48 -6.04 3.95
CA GLU A 97 -10.95 -7.40 3.64
C GLU A 97 -10.08 -8.07 2.56
N ALA A 98 -9.76 -7.34 1.49
CA ALA A 98 -8.88 -7.83 0.43
C ALA A 98 -7.49 -8.22 0.97
N LEU A 99 -6.88 -7.37 1.80
CA LEU A 99 -5.58 -7.63 2.42
C LEU A 99 -5.64 -8.83 3.37
N PHE A 100 -6.73 -9.00 4.12
CA PHE A 100 -6.93 -10.17 4.96
C PHE A 100 -6.95 -11.47 4.13
N VAL A 101 -7.77 -11.52 3.07
CA VAL A 101 -7.88 -12.67 2.16
C VAL A 101 -6.56 -12.96 1.43
N LEU A 102 -5.83 -11.92 1.02
CA LEU A 102 -4.54 -12.06 0.33
C LEU A 102 -3.37 -12.42 1.25
N SER A 103 -3.50 -12.17 2.57
CA SER A 103 -2.41 -12.33 3.53
C SER A 103 -1.73 -13.71 3.48
N PRO A 104 -2.43 -14.85 3.42
CA PRO A 104 -1.78 -16.16 3.42
C PRO A 104 -1.00 -16.42 2.12
N TYR A 105 -1.33 -15.69 1.06
CA TYR A 105 -0.88 -15.93 -0.30
C TYR A 105 0.19 -14.95 -0.77
N LEU A 106 0.72 -14.07 0.09
CA LEU A 106 1.67 -13.03 -0.29
C LEU A 106 2.88 -13.54 -1.10
N LEU A 107 3.33 -14.76 -0.81
CA LEU A 107 4.47 -15.36 -1.51
C LEU A 107 4.15 -15.85 -2.93
N LEU A 108 2.87 -15.99 -3.27
CA LEU A 108 2.42 -16.45 -4.58
C LEU A 108 2.29 -15.27 -5.56
N PRO A 109 2.69 -15.44 -6.84
CA PRO A 109 2.63 -14.37 -7.83
C PRO A 109 1.23 -13.77 -8.01
N GLY A 110 0.18 -14.60 -7.89
CA GLY A 110 -1.21 -14.15 -8.04
C GLY A 110 -1.61 -13.07 -7.03
N ALA A 111 -1.19 -13.22 -5.77
CA ALA A 111 -1.51 -12.26 -4.72
C ALA A 111 -0.74 -10.94 -4.92
N ARG A 112 0.52 -11.04 -5.36
CA ARG A 112 1.35 -9.86 -5.63
C ARG A 112 0.82 -9.05 -6.81
N LYS A 113 0.28 -9.70 -7.85
CA LYS A 113 -0.42 -9.02 -8.96
C LYS A 113 -1.67 -8.28 -8.48
N ALA A 114 -2.46 -8.92 -7.60
CA ALA A 114 -3.62 -8.26 -6.98
C ALA A 114 -3.19 -7.05 -6.13
N LEU A 115 -2.13 -7.19 -5.34
CA LEU A 115 -1.59 -6.12 -4.51
C LEU A 115 -1.03 -4.96 -5.34
N GLU A 116 -0.37 -5.25 -6.47
CA GLU A 116 0.10 -4.24 -7.42
C GLU A 116 -1.05 -3.37 -7.93
N HIS A 117 -2.16 -3.97 -8.35
CA HIS A 117 -3.36 -3.22 -8.75
C HIS A 117 -3.87 -2.33 -7.62
N LEU A 118 -3.90 -2.83 -6.38
CA LEU A 118 -4.32 -2.01 -5.24
C LEU A 118 -3.37 -0.82 -4.99
N ILE A 119 -2.07 -1.01 -5.15
CA ILE A 119 -1.05 0.05 -5.03
C ILE A 119 -1.26 1.10 -6.12
N GLN A 120 -1.39 0.70 -7.38
CA GLN A 120 -1.52 1.62 -8.51
C GLN A 120 -2.87 2.34 -8.54
N ARG A 121 -3.95 1.64 -8.17
CA ARG A 121 -5.30 2.16 -8.34
C ARG A 121 -5.81 2.94 -7.14
N TYR A 122 -5.57 2.40 -5.95
CA TYR A 122 -6.12 2.90 -4.70
C TYR A 122 -5.05 3.55 -3.80
N LYS A 123 -3.79 3.55 -4.24
CA LYS A 123 -2.65 4.10 -3.49
C LYS A 123 -2.62 3.61 -2.04
N ILE A 124 -2.85 2.31 -1.85
CA ILE A 124 -2.94 1.71 -0.50
C ILE A 124 -1.66 1.91 0.33
N HIS A 125 -0.51 2.06 -0.33
CA HIS A 125 0.77 2.37 0.31
C HIS A 125 0.81 3.77 0.93
N VAL A 126 -0.10 4.67 0.52
CA VAL A 126 -0.30 6.01 1.07
C VAL A 126 -1.40 6.00 2.14
N TYR A 127 -2.57 5.43 1.83
CA TYR A 127 -3.77 5.57 2.66
C TYR A 127 -4.04 4.41 3.63
N ASN A 128 -3.39 3.27 3.45
CA ASN A 128 -3.68 2.04 4.19
C ASN A 128 -2.40 1.35 4.69
N GLY A 129 -1.37 2.15 5.02
CA GLY A 129 -0.06 1.61 5.38
C GLY A 129 -0.10 0.70 6.60
N SER A 130 -0.92 1.03 7.60
CA SER A 130 -1.10 0.23 8.81
C SER A 130 -1.69 -1.14 8.51
N GLU A 131 -2.73 -1.18 7.66
CA GLU A 131 -3.43 -2.40 7.26
C GLU A 131 -2.51 -3.32 6.45
N ILE A 132 -1.73 -2.76 5.52
CA ILE A 132 -0.74 -3.52 4.74
C ILE A 132 0.30 -4.14 5.66
N ILE A 133 0.89 -3.35 6.56
CA ILE A 133 1.91 -3.84 7.49
C ILE A 133 1.32 -4.96 8.35
N ARG A 134 0.12 -4.76 8.92
CA ARG A 134 -0.53 -5.77 9.77
C ARG A 134 -0.84 -7.06 9.01
N ALA A 135 -1.36 -6.97 7.79
CA ALA A 135 -1.68 -8.14 6.98
C ALA A 135 -0.44 -8.96 6.61
N PHE A 136 0.68 -8.30 6.35
CA PHE A 136 1.89 -8.95 5.84
C PHE A 136 3.02 -9.09 6.86
N LEU A 137 2.81 -8.64 8.10
CA LEU A 137 3.78 -8.79 9.20
C LEU A 137 4.27 -10.23 9.38
N PRO A 138 3.46 -11.29 9.20
CA PRO A 138 3.96 -12.67 9.27
C PRO A 138 5.14 -12.97 8.32
N PHE A 139 5.30 -12.19 7.25
CA PHE A 139 6.36 -12.34 6.25
C PHE A 139 7.55 -11.40 6.51
N HIS A 140 7.71 -10.85 7.71
CA HIS A 140 8.69 -9.80 8.03
C HIS A 140 10.16 -10.15 7.70
N GLN A 141 10.52 -11.43 7.62
CA GLN A 141 11.87 -11.89 7.28
C GLN A 141 12.10 -12.05 5.76
N THR A 142 11.10 -11.76 4.94
CA THR A 142 11.18 -11.98 3.49
C THR A 142 11.57 -10.70 2.73
N PRO A 143 12.25 -10.83 1.57
CA PRO A 143 12.55 -9.67 0.73
C PRO A 143 11.29 -8.95 0.22
N ILE A 144 10.20 -9.70 -0.02
CA ILE A 144 8.94 -9.11 -0.49
C ILE A 144 8.32 -8.18 0.57
N PHE A 145 8.40 -8.54 1.86
CA PHE A 145 7.96 -7.65 2.93
C PHE A 145 8.83 -6.40 3.02
N ALA A 146 10.16 -6.53 2.92
CA ALA A 146 11.06 -5.38 2.89
C ALA A 146 10.74 -4.42 1.73
N LYS A 147 10.45 -4.98 0.55
CA LYS A 147 9.99 -4.20 -0.61
C LYS A 147 8.66 -3.51 -0.32
N ILE A 148 7.65 -4.20 0.20
CA ILE A 148 6.36 -3.58 0.59
C ILE A 148 6.58 -2.44 1.58
N LEU A 149 7.36 -2.70 2.63
CA LEU A 149 7.67 -1.73 3.67
C LEU A 149 8.31 -0.47 3.07
N SER A 150 9.22 -0.62 2.09
CA SER A 150 9.86 0.50 1.39
C SER A 150 8.88 1.42 0.64
N LEU A 151 7.69 0.94 0.30
CA LEU A 151 6.65 1.72 -0.40
C LEU A 151 5.78 2.54 0.56
N ILE A 152 5.71 2.15 1.84
CA ILE A 152 4.79 2.72 2.82
C ILE A 152 5.10 4.20 3.10
N GLN A 153 4.06 5.04 3.04
CA GLN A 153 4.08 6.40 3.58
C GLN A 153 3.60 6.38 5.04
N TRP A 154 4.40 6.91 5.96
CA TRP A 154 4.13 6.81 7.40
C TRP A 154 3.19 7.86 7.97
N ARG A 155 2.74 8.83 7.15
CA ARG A 155 2.00 10.02 7.61
C ARG A 155 0.79 9.67 8.50
N ASP A 156 -0.01 8.71 8.07
CA ASP A 156 -1.27 8.32 8.74
C ASP A 156 -1.20 6.87 9.28
N THR A 157 0.01 6.41 9.61
CA THR A 157 0.23 5.06 10.13
C THR A 157 0.18 5.00 11.65
N ASP A 158 -0.26 3.86 12.19
CA ASP A 158 -0.26 3.58 13.62
C ASP A 158 1.16 3.69 14.19
N ALA A 159 1.35 4.55 15.18
CA ALA A 159 2.65 4.80 15.82
C ALA A 159 3.30 3.53 16.38
N ARG A 160 2.49 2.52 16.75
CA ARG A 160 2.97 1.22 17.24
C ARG A 160 3.75 0.44 16.20
N LEU A 161 3.60 0.77 14.92
CA LEU A 161 4.32 0.14 13.82
C LEU A 161 5.63 0.87 13.47
N HIS A 162 5.90 2.05 14.07
CA HIS A 162 7.03 2.90 13.69
C HIS A 162 8.40 2.30 14.05
N PHE A 163 8.45 1.25 14.89
CA PHE A 163 9.68 0.48 15.10
C PHE A 163 10.25 -0.13 13.81
N LEU A 164 9.41 -0.30 12.78
CA LEU A 164 9.79 -0.81 11.46
C LEU A 164 10.42 0.26 10.55
N HIS A 165 10.32 1.55 10.89
CA HIS A 165 10.83 2.65 10.06
C HIS A 165 12.36 2.57 9.84
N ALA A 166 13.11 2.05 10.82
CA ALA A 166 14.55 1.81 10.66
C ALA A 166 14.83 0.74 9.57
N ALA A 167 14.06 -0.35 9.57
CA ALA A 167 14.19 -1.40 8.57
C ALA A 167 13.78 -0.92 7.17
N GLN A 168 12.74 -0.07 7.08
CA GLN A 168 12.35 0.57 5.82
C GLN A 168 13.52 1.32 5.17
N LYS A 169 14.22 2.16 5.94
CA LYS A 169 15.34 2.96 5.43
C LYS A 169 16.50 2.11 4.93
N GLN A 170 16.70 0.95 5.53
CA GLN A 170 17.74 -0.01 5.15
C GLN A 170 17.33 -0.88 3.96
N GLY A 171 16.04 -0.99 3.66
CA GLY A 171 15.52 -1.88 2.61
C GLY A 171 15.74 -3.37 2.93
N ALA A 172 15.95 -3.71 4.20
CA ALA A 172 16.31 -5.06 4.64
C ALA A 172 15.14 -5.78 5.32
N PRO A 173 15.09 -7.12 5.26
CA PRO A 173 14.15 -7.89 6.07
C PRO A 173 14.30 -7.61 7.56
N VAL A 174 13.19 -7.73 8.29
CA VAL A 174 13.13 -7.41 9.72
C VAL A 174 13.46 -8.65 10.54
N ALA A 175 14.44 -8.54 11.44
CA ALA A 175 14.77 -9.61 12.37
C ALA A 175 13.59 -9.91 13.32
N ARG A 176 13.38 -11.20 13.63
CA ARG A 176 12.32 -11.62 14.57
C ARG A 176 12.47 -10.99 15.96
N SER A 177 13.71 -10.84 16.43
CA SER A 177 14.01 -10.17 17.70
C SER A 177 13.51 -8.74 17.74
N THR A 178 13.55 -8.01 16.62
CA THR A 178 13.01 -6.64 16.51
C THR A 178 11.49 -6.63 16.69
N VAL A 179 10.78 -7.55 16.04
CA VAL A 179 9.31 -7.65 16.14
C VAL A 179 8.90 -8.07 17.56
N VAL A 180 9.52 -9.11 18.11
CA VAL A 180 9.25 -9.57 19.48
C VAL A 180 9.55 -8.48 20.50
N GLY A 181 10.68 -7.79 20.34
CA GLY A 181 11.06 -6.68 21.21
C GLY A 181 10.06 -5.51 21.16
N ALA A 182 9.43 -5.27 20.02
CA ALA A 182 8.35 -4.29 19.91
C ALA A 182 7.07 -4.76 20.63
N CYS A 183 6.65 -6.02 20.42
CA CYS A 183 5.46 -6.58 21.09
C CYS A 183 5.61 -6.64 22.62
N ILE A 184 6.82 -6.83 23.14
CA ILE A 184 7.06 -6.79 24.60
C ILE A 184 6.92 -5.36 25.15
N LYS A 185 7.35 -4.36 24.37
CA LYS A 185 7.28 -2.94 24.78
C LYS A 185 5.87 -2.38 24.71
N ASP A 186 5.05 -2.88 23.78
CA ASP A 186 3.68 -2.45 23.57
C ASP A 186 2.75 -3.67 23.43
N PRO A 187 2.08 -4.10 24.53
CA PRO A 187 1.21 -5.28 24.54
C PRO A 187 -0.17 -5.08 23.89
N ALA A 188 -0.53 -3.85 23.49
CA ALA A 188 -1.89 -3.45 23.08
C ALA A 188 -2.08 -3.45 21.55
#